data_AF-A0A7S1T8D6-F1
#
_entry.id   AF-A0A7S1T8D6-F1
#
_cell.length_a   1.000
_cell.length_b   1.000
_cell.length_c   1.000
_cell.angle_alpha   90.00
_cell.angle_beta   90.00
_cell.angle_gamma   90.00
#
_symmetry.space_group_name_H-M   'P 1'
#
loop_
_entity.id
_entity.type
_entity.pdbx_description
1 polymer ?
#
loop_
_entity_poly.entity_id
_entity_poly.type
_entity_poly.pdbx_seq_one_letter_code
_entity_poly.pdbx_strand_id
1 'polypeptide(L)'
;ATPLNMSDAAHRAEAFRRESEKLLSQTKFLFSQRKETAQDYTYYSATSNSHAMLLFESSWAPILAAVSSALERAPPADEDIVPVCLGPFRDGIALASRFGMDTEKESFLSSLAKLTHLESVTDMRGKNVACVRAMLDIAMFEGNSLGRDWTTVIRSISQLEQIRAVALGRPDQYSLAHREAPALDLVAQARDLASFGGSAVRFFTG
;
A
#
# COMPACT_ATOMS: atom_id res chain seq x y z
N ALA A 1 -64.08 26.56 10.05
CA ALA A 1 -63.37 25.28 9.88
C ALA A 1 -64.06 24.49 8.79
N THR A 2 -63.60 24.63 7.55
CA THR A 2 -64.13 23.87 6.40
C THR A 2 -63.59 22.45 6.52
N PRO A 3 -64.43 21.40 6.54
CA PRO A 3 -63.93 20.03 6.63
C PRO A 3 -63.14 19.75 5.34
N LEU A 4 -61.84 19.52 5.49
CA LEU A 4 -60.99 19.03 4.39
C LEU A 4 -61.68 17.78 3.84
N ASN A 5 -62.08 17.83 2.57
CA ASN A 5 -62.76 16.75 1.88
C ASN A 5 -61.81 15.54 1.82
N MET A 6 -61.81 14.74 2.89
CA MET A 6 -60.95 13.57 3.07
C MET A 6 -61.18 12.54 1.96
N SER A 7 -62.36 12.55 1.33
CA SER A 7 -62.66 11.68 0.18
C SER A 7 -61.84 12.03 -1.06
N ASP A 8 -61.63 13.32 -1.35
CA ASP A 8 -60.83 13.78 -2.50
C ASP A 8 -59.32 13.57 -2.28
N ALA A 9 -58.86 13.75 -1.04
CA ALA A 9 -57.47 13.52 -0.67
C ALA A 9 -57.15 12.01 -0.70
N ALA A 10 -58.07 11.18 -0.18
CA ALA A 10 -57.95 9.73 -0.26
C ALA A 10 -58.01 9.21 -1.70
N HIS A 11 -58.89 9.76 -2.54
CA HIS A 11 -58.99 9.39 -3.95
C HIS A 11 -57.73 9.77 -4.74
N ARG A 12 -57.14 10.94 -4.48
CA ARG A 12 -55.85 11.35 -5.08
C ARG A 12 -54.68 10.50 -4.59
N ALA A 13 -54.64 10.15 -3.31
CA ALA A 13 -53.62 9.27 -2.76
C ALA A 13 -53.70 7.86 -3.35
N GLU A 14 -54.92 7.34 -3.57
CA GLU A 14 -55.14 6.05 -4.22
C GLU A 14 -54.77 6.08 -5.72
N ALA A 15 -55.08 7.17 -6.41
CA ALA A 15 -54.66 7.38 -7.80
C ALA A 15 -53.12 7.41 -7.92
N PHE A 16 -52.44 8.13 -7.02
CA PHE A 16 -50.98 8.17 -6.98
C PHE A 16 -50.37 6.81 -6.64
N ARG A 17 -50.97 6.06 -5.71
CA ARG A 17 -50.54 4.70 -5.36
C ARG A 17 -50.66 3.75 -6.56
N ARG A 18 -51.78 3.81 -7.30
CA ARG A 18 -51.98 3.03 -8.52
C ARG A 18 -51.01 3.42 -9.63
N GLU A 19 -50.73 4.70 -9.80
CA GLU A 19 -49.71 5.16 -10.75
C GLU A 19 -48.31 4.71 -10.35
N SER A 20 -47.97 4.79 -9.05
CA SER A 20 -46.70 4.31 -8.51
C SER A 20 -46.52 2.80 -8.68
N GLU A 21 -47.57 2.01 -8.43
CA GLU A 21 -47.57 0.56 -8.64
C GLU A 21 -47.44 0.18 -10.13
N LYS A 22 -48.08 0.94 -11.01
CA LYS A 22 -47.90 0.80 -12.47
C LYS A 22 -46.47 1.13 -12.89
N LEU A 23 -45.91 2.22 -12.40
CA LEU A 23 -44.55 2.62 -12.72
C LEU A 23 -43.52 1.62 -12.15
N LEU A 24 -43.76 1.11 -10.95
CA LEU A 24 -42.92 0.08 -10.31
C LEU A 24 -42.99 -1.24 -11.07
N SER A 25 -44.18 -1.65 -11.53
CA SER A 25 -44.35 -2.87 -12.32
C SER A 25 -43.75 -2.74 -13.71
N GLN A 26 -43.90 -1.58 -14.38
CA GLN A 26 -43.23 -1.27 -15.64
C GLN A 26 -41.70 -1.26 -15.48
N THR A 27 -41.20 -0.63 -14.41
CA THR A 27 -39.77 -0.57 -14.09
C THR A 27 -39.23 -1.97 -13.81
N LYS A 28 -39.91 -2.76 -12.96
CA LYS A 28 -39.56 -4.17 -12.71
C LYS A 28 -39.59 -5.01 -13.99
N PHE A 29 -40.58 -4.79 -14.86
CA PHE A 29 -40.66 -5.46 -16.15
C PHE A 29 -39.47 -5.12 -17.05
N LEU A 30 -39.13 -3.83 -17.19
CA LEU A 30 -37.95 -3.38 -17.93
C LEU A 30 -36.65 -3.96 -17.36
N PHE A 31 -36.47 -3.95 -16.03
CA PHE A 31 -35.31 -4.57 -15.36
C PHE A 31 -35.30 -6.10 -15.45
N SER A 32 -36.46 -6.75 -15.53
CA SER A 32 -36.57 -8.19 -15.70
C SER A 32 -36.45 -8.65 -17.16
N GLN A 33 -36.79 -7.80 -18.15
CA GLN A 33 -36.37 -7.99 -19.54
C GLN A 33 -34.87 -7.73 -19.69
N ARG A 34 -34.33 -6.85 -18.85
CA ARG A 34 -32.89 -6.73 -18.57
C ARG A 34 -32.39 -7.79 -17.58
N LYS A 35 -33.10 -8.92 -17.40
CA LYS A 35 -32.39 -10.20 -17.23
C LYS A 35 -31.78 -10.50 -18.59
N GLU A 36 -30.70 -9.79 -18.89
CA GLU A 36 -29.70 -10.35 -19.77
C GLU A 36 -29.39 -11.73 -19.17
N THR A 37 -29.76 -12.79 -19.91
CA THR A 37 -28.93 -13.99 -19.94
C THR A 37 -27.50 -13.52 -19.84
N ALA A 38 -26.81 -13.84 -18.72
CA ALA A 38 -25.47 -13.38 -18.36
C ALA A 38 -24.81 -12.68 -19.54
N GLN A 39 -24.85 -11.33 -19.56
CA GLN A 39 -24.47 -10.51 -20.72
C GLN A 39 -23.34 -11.21 -21.46
N ASP A 40 -23.55 -11.48 -22.75
CA ASP A 40 -22.53 -12.02 -23.63
C ASP A 40 -21.47 -10.92 -23.78
N TYR A 41 -20.64 -10.76 -22.75
CA TYR A 41 -19.56 -9.80 -22.72
C TYR A 41 -18.52 -10.32 -23.69
N THR A 42 -18.52 -9.78 -24.90
CA THR A 42 -17.40 -9.99 -25.81
C THR A 42 -16.17 -9.33 -25.17
N TYR A 43 -15.33 -10.14 -24.54
CA TYR A 43 -14.04 -9.69 -24.03
C TYR A 43 -13.12 -9.42 -25.22
N TYR A 44 -12.76 -8.16 -25.39
CA TYR A 44 -11.72 -7.78 -26.35
C TYR A 44 -10.38 -7.78 -25.63
N SER A 45 -9.42 -8.52 -26.20
CA SER A 45 -8.04 -8.47 -25.70
C SER A 45 -7.49 -7.06 -25.92
N ALA A 46 -7.17 -6.36 -24.83
CA ALA A 46 -6.58 -5.03 -24.90
C ALA A 46 -5.10 -5.15 -25.31
N THR A 47 -4.77 -4.73 -26.54
CA THR A 47 -3.39 -4.80 -27.06
C THR A 47 -2.61 -3.50 -26.86
N SER A 48 -3.30 -2.39 -26.50
CA SER A 48 -2.65 -1.10 -26.30
C SER A 48 -2.11 -0.94 -24.87
N ASN A 49 -0.87 -0.43 -24.79
CA ASN A 49 -0.18 -0.08 -23.55
C ASN A 49 -0.95 0.97 -22.72
N SER A 50 -1.74 1.84 -23.38
CA SER A 50 -2.58 2.84 -22.71
C SER A 50 -3.64 2.22 -21.80
N HIS A 51 -4.15 1.02 -22.12
CA HIS A 51 -5.12 0.35 -21.25
C HIS A 51 -4.46 -0.16 -19.97
N ALA A 52 -3.22 -0.64 -20.04
CA ALA A 52 -2.50 -1.12 -18.86
C ALA A 52 -2.22 0.02 -17.86
N MET A 53 -1.89 1.22 -18.36
CA MET A 53 -1.72 2.41 -17.53
C MET A 53 -3.02 2.77 -16.80
N LEU A 54 -4.16 2.85 -17.52
CA LEU A 54 -5.47 3.16 -16.92
C LEU A 54 -5.94 2.12 -15.90
N LEU A 55 -5.67 0.84 -16.18
CA LEU A 55 -5.96 -0.24 -15.23
C LEU A 55 -5.13 -0.10 -13.96
N PHE A 56 -3.85 0.28 -14.09
CA PHE A 56 -3.01 0.51 -12.92
C PHE A 56 -3.41 1.77 -12.16
N GLU A 57 -3.68 2.88 -12.84
CA GLU A 57 -4.14 4.15 -12.25
C GLU A 57 -5.38 3.99 -11.36
N SER A 58 -6.30 3.10 -11.74
CA SER A 58 -7.52 2.83 -10.97
C SER A 58 -7.34 1.81 -9.83
N SER A 59 -6.30 0.95 -9.88
CA SER A 59 -6.17 -0.20 -8.98
C SER A 59 -4.97 -0.14 -8.04
N TRP A 60 -4.00 0.77 -8.25
CA TRP A 60 -2.77 0.79 -7.47
C TRP A 60 -2.99 1.02 -5.97
N ALA A 61 -3.91 1.91 -5.60
CA ALA A 61 -4.16 2.28 -4.20
C ALA A 61 -4.73 1.12 -3.36
N PRO A 62 -5.79 0.41 -3.79
CA PRO A 62 -6.26 -0.77 -3.05
C PRO A 62 -5.23 -1.91 -3.04
N ILE A 63 -4.44 -2.08 -4.11
CA ILE A 63 -3.33 -3.04 -4.14
C ILE A 63 -2.32 -2.68 -3.04
N LEU A 64 -1.83 -1.43 -3.03
CA LEU A 64 -0.87 -0.93 -2.04
C LEU A 64 -1.39 -1.12 -0.61
N ALA A 65 -2.64 -0.74 -0.34
CA ALA A 65 -3.24 -0.90 0.98
C ALA A 65 -3.31 -2.38 1.42
N ALA A 66 -3.70 -3.27 0.51
CA ALA A 66 -3.79 -4.70 0.79
C ALA A 66 -2.41 -5.32 1.08
N VAL A 67 -1.40 -5.03 0.25
CA VAL A 67 -0.06 -5.61 0.40
C VAL A 67 0.68 -5.03 1.60
N SER A 68 0.52 -3.74 1.89
CA SER A 68 1.06 -3.12 3.11
C SER A 68 0.47 -3.76 4.36
N SER A 69 -0.86 -3.90 4.41
CA SER A 69 -1.53 -4.55 5.57
C SER A 69 -1.14 -6.03 5.71
N ALA A 70 -1.03 -6.75 4.59
CA ALA A 70 -0.58 -8.15 4.60
C ALA A 70 0.84 -8.27 5.18
N LEU A 71 1.76 -7.40 4.76
CA LEU A 71 3.14 -7.40 5.24
C LEU A 71 3.25 -6.98 6.72
N GLU A 72 2.44 -6.03 7.18
CA GLU A 72 2.35 -5.64 8.59
C GLU A 72 1.87 -6.79 9.48
N ARG A 73 0.90 -7.57 9.00
CA ARG A 73 0.31 -8.71 9.74
C ARG A 73 1.13 -10.00 9.62
N ALA A 74 2.01 -10.10 8.64
CA ALA A 74 2.87 -11.26 8.44
C ALA A 74 3.75 -11.52 9.68
N PRO A 75 3.92 -12.79 10.10
CA PRO A 75 4.85 -13.16 11.16
C PRO A 75 6.30 -12.72 10.84
N PRO A 76 7.15 -12.53 11.88
CA PRO A 76 8.52 -12.00 11.73
C PRO A 76 9.45 -12.80 10.82
N ALA A 77 9.22 -14.11 10.71
CA ALA A 77 10.07 -15.11 10.05
C ALA A 77 9.33 -15.92 8.97
N ASP A 78 8.28 -15.33 8.40
CA ASP A 78 7.48 -15.97 7.36
C ASP A 78 8.15 -15.83 5.98
N GLU A 79 8.86 -16.86 5.56
CA GLU A 79 9.57 -16.89 4.27
C GLU A 79 8.62 -17.06 3.07
N ASP A 80 7.36 -17.42 3.29
CA ASP A 80 6.38 -17.61 2.22
C ASP A 80 5.60 -16.34 1.93
N ILE A 81 5.13 -15.64 2.98
CA ILE A 81 4.26 -14.46 2.83
C ILE A 81 5.07 -13.21 2.48
N VAL A 82 6.23 -13.02 3.11
CA VAL A 82 7.02 -11.78 2.96
C VAL A 82 7.45 -11.54 1.51
N PRO A 83 8.07 -12.50 0.79
CA PRO A 83 8.47 -12.29 -0.60
C PRO A 83 7.28 -12.04 -1.53
N VAL A 84 6.17 -12.74 -1.31
CA VAL A 84 4.94 -12.56 -2.10
C VAL A 84 4.37 -11.15 -1.91
N CYS A 85 4.43 -10.59 -0.70
CA CYS A 85 3.99 -9.22 -0.44
C CYS A 85 4.95 -8.16 -0.98
N LEU A 86 6.25 -8.46 -1.07
CA LEU A 86 7.27 -7.55 -1.61
C LEU A 86 7.25 -7.46 -3.15
N GLY A 87 6.81 -8.53 -3.84
CA GLY A 87 6.68 -8.54 -5.31
C GLY A 87 5.87 -7.37 -5.86
N PRO A 88 4.62 -7.13 -5.38
CA PRO A 88 3.80 -6.01 -5.80
C PRO A 88 4.42 -4.62 -5.59
N PHE A 89 5.27 -4.44 -4.57
CA PHE A 89 6.02 -3.18 -4.42
C PHE A 89 7.01 -3.00 -5.57
N ARG A 90 7.81 -4.03 -5.87
CA ARG A 90 8.78 -4.00 -6.96
C ARG A 90 8.09 -3.79 -8.31
N ASP A 91 7.06 -4.58 -8.60
CA ASP A 91 6.35 -4.52 -9.87
C ASP A 91 5.55 -3.22 -10.00
N GLY A 92 4.92 -2.76 -8.93
CA GLY A 92 4.18 -1.49 -8.90
C GLY A 92 5.09 -0.29 -9.15
N ILE A 93 6.28 -0.26 -8.52
CA ILE A 93 7.28 0.79 -8.75
C ILE A 93 7.81 0.74 -10.19
N ALA A 94 8.17 -0.45 -10.68
CA ALA A 94 8.66 -0.60 -12.05
C ALA A 94 7.61 -0.19 -13.10
N LEU A 95 6.34 -0.52 -12.87
CA LEU A 95 5.24 -0.15 -13.75
C LEU A 95 5.00 1.36 -13.72
N ALA A 96 4.98 1.96 -12.52
CA ALA A 96 4.83 3.39 -12.34
C ALA A 96 5.99 4.17 -13.00
N SER A 97 7.23 3.70 -12.84
CA SER A 97 8.41 4.25 -13.53
C SER A 97 8.27 4.22 -15.05
N ARG A 98 7.80 3.09 -15.62
CA ARG A 98 7.64 2.94 -17.08
C ARG A 98 6.57 3.84 -17.66
N PHE A 99 5.49 4.09 -16.91
CA PHE A 99 4.41 4.97 -17.34
C PHE A 99 4.62 6.45 -16.97
N GLY A 100 5.66 6.79 -16.20
CA GLY A 100 5.89 8.16 -15.73
C GLY A 100 4.89 8.61 -14.64
N MET A 101 4.39 7.66 -13.85
CA MET A 101 3.39 7.86 -12.80
C MET A 101 4.08 8.13 -11.45
N ASP A 102 4.54 9.37 -11.27
CA ASP A 102 5.38 9.74 -10.11
C ASP A 102 4.67 9.62 -8.77
N THR A 103 3.37 9.93 -8.69
CA THR A 103 2.60 9.87 -7.43
C THR A 103 2.45 8.44 -6.92
N GLU A 104 2.18 7.52 -7.83
CA GLU A 104 2.05 6.09 -7.58
C GLU A 104 3.39 5.53 -7.14
N LYS A 105 4.46 5.82 -7.91
CA LYS A 105 5.83 5.42 -7.60
C LYS A 105 6.24 5.87 -6.19
N GLU A 106 6.05 7.15 -5.88
CA GLU A 106 6.35 7.71 -4.56
C GLU A 106 5.53 7.05 -3.45
N SER A 107 4.25 6.75 -3.71
CA SER A 107 3.36 6.11 -2.73
C SER A 107 3.82 4.69 -2.40
N PHE A 108 4.16 3.88 -3.40
CA PHE A 108 4.72 2.54 -3.18
C PHE A 108 6.05 2.61 -2.43
N LEU A 109 6.98 3.46 -2.87
CA LEU A 109 8.31 3.54 -2.26
C LEU A 109 8.25 4.09 -0.83
N SER A 110 7.45 5.13 -0.58
CA SER A 110 7.31 5.69 0.77
C SER A 110 6.63 4.72 1.73
N SER A 111 5.67 3.93 1.26
CA SER A 111 5.05 2.86 2.05
C SER A 111 6.06 1.75 2.36
N LEU A 112 6.84 1.32 1.37
CA LEU A 112 7.90 0.33 1.58
C LEU A 112 8.94 0.84 2.59
N ALA A 113 9.35 2.10 2.49
CA ALA A 113 10.27 2.73 3.42
C ALA A 113 9.70 2.74 4.86
N LYS A 114 8.41 3.03 5.06
CA LYS A 114 7.78 2.97 6.39
C LYS A 114 7.81 1.54 6.97
N LEU A 115 7.58 0.53 6.14
CA LEU A 115 7.62 -0.89 6.52
C LEU A 115 9.03 -1.38 6.89
N THR A 116 10.09 -0.58 6.71
CA THR A 116 11.43 -0.91 7.22
C THR A 116 11.60 -0.63 8.72
N HIS A 117 10.74 0.19 9.32
CA HIS A 117 10.80 0.59 10.74
C HIS A 117 12.16 1.18 11.20
N LEU A 118 12.95 1.78 10.29
CA LEU A 118 14.26 2.36 10.63
C LEU A 118 14.18 3.52 11.65
N GLU A 119 13.01 4.14 11.82
CA GLU A 119 12.78 5.17 12.84
C GLU A 119 12.56 4.62 14.26
N SER A 120 12.17 3.33 14.37
CA SER A 120 11.88 2.64 15.64
C SER A 120 12.58 1.28 15.64
N VAL A 121 13.90 1.30 15.87
CA VAL A 121 14.78 0.11 15.82
C VAL A 121 14.33 -0.99 16.79
N THR A 122 13.66 -0.61 17.89
CA THR A 122 13.09 -1.51 18.89
C THR A 122 12.09 -2.51 18.32
N ASP A 123 11.44 -2.18 17.20
CA ASP A 123 10.40 -3.02 16.57
C ASP A 123 10.88 -3.80 15.34
N MET A 124 12.17 -3.66 14.97
CA MET A 124 12.71 -4.28 13.78
C MET A 124 12.77 -5.80 13.91
N ARG A 125 12.20 -6.48 12.90
CA ARG A 125 12.10 -7.93 12.76
C ARG A 125 12.67 -8.38 11.42
N GLY A 126 12.76 -9.70 11.21
CA GLY A 126 13.27 -10.30 9.96
C GLY A 126 12.60 -9.76 8.69
N LYS A 127 11.27 -9.62 8.70
CA LYS A 127 10.52 -9.02 7.59
C LYS A 127 10.93 -7.59 7.24
N ASN A 128 11.32 -6.78 8.23
CA ASN A 128 11.74 -5.40 7.99
C ASN A 128 13.11 -5.35 7.29
N VAL A 129 14.01 -6.30 7.60
CA VAL A 129 15.27 -6.49 6.87
C VAL A 129 15.00 -6.89 5.42
N ALA A 130 14.00 -7.74 5.17
CA ALA A 130 13.58 -8.07 3.81
C ALA A 130 13.05 -6.85 3.05
N CYS A 131 12.29 -5.96 3.71
CA CYS A 131 11.88 -4.67 3.12
C CYS A 131 13.08 -3.79 2.74
N VAL A 132 14.10 -3.69 3.61
CA VAL A 132 15.33 -2.93 3.32
C VAL A 132 16.04 -3.51 2.10
N ARG A 133 16.21 -4.83 2.03
CA ARG A 133 16.82 -5.51 0.87
C ARG A 133 16.04 -5.23 -0.40
N ALA A 134 14.73 -5.43 -0.38
CA ALA A 134 13.87 -5.16 -1.53
C ALA A 134 13.98 -3.70 -2.00
N MET A 135 14.03 -2.74 -1.08
CA MET A 135 14.20 -1.32 -1.42
C MET A 135 15.56 -1.05 -2.10
N LEU A 136 16.64 -1.66 -1.63
CA LEU A 136 17.96 -1.54 -2.27
C LEU A 136 17.98 -2.22 -3.64
N ASP A 137 17.34 -3.39 -3.78
CA ASP A 137 17.22 -4.10 -5.07
C ASP A 137 16.44 -3.27 -6.09
N ILE A 138 15.35 -2.63 -5.66
CA ILE A 138 14.58 -1.69 -6.50
C ILE A 138 15.45 -0.51 -6.92
N ALA A 139 16.22 0.07 -6.00
CA ALA A 139 17.11 1.18 -6.31
C ALA A 139 18.20 0.80 -7.34
N MET A 140 18.75 -0.41 -7.23
CA MET A 140 19.71 -0.93 -8.21
C MET A 140 19.07 -1.18 -9.58
N PHE A 141 17.82 -1.66 -9.62
CA PHE A 141 17.16 -2.02 -10.87
C PHE A 141 16.56 -0.81 -11.61
N GLU A 142 15.86 0.06 -10.89
CA GLU A 142 15.19 1.24 -11.47
C GLU A 142 16.18 2.37 -11.76
N GLY A 143 17.26 2.47 -10.97
CA GLY A 143 18.35 3.42 -11.22
C GLY A 143 17.83 4.85 -11.35
N ASN A 144 18.16 5.50 -12.47
CA ASN A 144 17.77 6.89 -12.73
C ASN A 144 16.25 7.11 -12.86
N SER A 145 15.46 6.06 -13.08
CA SER A 145 13.99 6.16 -13.20
C SER A 145 13.30 6.57 -11.90
N LEU A 146 13.96 6.38 -10.75
CA LEU A 146 13.47 6.86 -9.46
C LEU A 146 13.42 8.40 -9.36
N GLY A 147 14.32 9.12 -10.04
CA GLY A 147 14.33 10.58 -10.04
C GLY A 147 14.35 11.17 -8.62
N ARG A 148 13.30 11.91 -8.25
CA ARG A 148 13.15 12.55 -6.92
C ARG A 148 13.09 11.55 -5.77
N ASP A 149 12.59 10.33 -6.04
CA ASP A 149 12.33 9.32 -5.04
C ASP A 149 13.61 8.67 -4.50
N TRP A 150 14.76 8.90 -5.16
CA TRP A 150 16.09 8.61 -4.61
C TRP A 150 16.31 9.21 -3.23
N THR A 151 15.69 10.35 -2.93
CA THR A 151 15.79 10.99 -1.62
C THR A 151 15.30 10.06 -0.51
N THR A 152 14.24 9.29 -0.76
CA THR A 152 13.71 8.32 0.19
C THR A 152 14.68 7.18 0.41
N VAL A 153 15.25 6.63 -0.66
CA VAL A 153 16.25 5.55 -0.59
C VAL A 153 17.50 6.01 0.17
N ILE A 154 18.07 7.16 -0.18
CA ILE A 154 19.29 7.71 0.44
C ILE A 154 19.04 8.01 1.93
N ARG A 155 17.86 8.54 2.27
CA ARG A 155 17.47 8.76 3.67
C ARG A 155 17.45 7.45 4.45
N SER A 156 16.85 6.40 3.90
CA SER A 156 16.81 5.10 4.55
C SER A 156 18.21 4.47 4.68
N ILE A 157 19.08 4.60 3.68
CA ILE A 157 20.48 4.17 3.78
C ILE A 157 21.20 4.92 4.91
N SER A 158 21.00 6.24 4.99
CA SER A 158 21.61 7.07 6.02
C SER A 158 21.14 6.66 7.43
N GLN A 159 19.85 6.37 7.59
CA GLN A 159 19.28 5.85 8.83
C GLN A 159 19.86 4.47 9.17
N LEU A 160 20.01 3.58 8.19
CA LEU A 160 20.60 2.26 8.38
C LEU A 160 22.05 2.35 8.88
N GLU A 161 22.85 3.25 8.32
CA GLU A 161 24.23 3.46 8.78
C GLU A 161 24.30 4.08 10.17
N GLN A 162 23.37 4.97 10.53
CA GLN A 162 23.26 5.46 11.92
C GLN A 162 22.97 4.32 12.89
N ILE A 163 22.03 3.42 12.56
CA ILE A 163 21.70 2.24 13.37
C ILE A 163 22.93 1.34 13.50
N ARG A 164 23.64 1.07 12.39
CA ARG A 164 24.88 0.28 12.37
C ARG A 164 25.94 0.88 13.28
N ALA A 165 26.16 2.19 13.20
CA ALA A 165 27.17 2.89 13.98
C ALA A 165 26.87 2.83 15.49
N VAL A 166 25.59 3.01 15.87
CA VAL A 166 25.12 2.82 17.25
C VAL A 166 25.35 1.38 17.71
N ALA A 167 25.05 0.38 16.87
CA ALA A 167 25.27 -1.03 17.19
C ALA A 167 26.75 -1.39 17.42
N LEU A 168 27.65 -0.71 16.73
CA LEU A 168 29.11 -0.86 16.88
C LEU A 168 29.69 -0.01 18.03
N GLY A 169 28.85 0.68 18.80
CA GLY A 169 29.29 1.54 19.91
C GLY A 169 29.96 2.84 19.46
N ARG A 170 29.67 3.33 18.25
CA ARG A 170 30.21 4.56 17.67
C ARG A 170 29.08 5.54 17.28
N PRO A 171 28.24 5.99 18.23
CA PRO A 171 27.07 6.83 17.93
C PRO A 171 27.43 8.17 17.27
N ASP A 172 28.64 8.69 17.52
CA ASP A 172 29.05 10.02 17.05
C ASP A 172 29.53 10.06 15.59
N GLN A 173 29.73 8.90 14.96
CA GLN A 173 30.38 8.80 13.64
C GLN A 173 29.52 9.36 12.49
N TYR A 174 28.19 9.42 12.64
CA TYR A 174 27.25 9.87 11.60
C TYR A 174 26.17 10.84 12.13
N SER A 175 26.41 11.46 13.30
CA SER A 175 25.46 12.37 13.94
C SER A 175 25.31 13.65 13.12
N LEU A 176 24.28 13.71 12.27
CA LEU A 176 23.85 14.91 11.54
C LEU A 176 22.72 15.67 12.25
N ALA A 177 22.27 15.22 13.42
CA ALA A 177 21.32 15.96 14.23
C ALA A 177 21.40 15.56 15.70
N HIS A 178 21.54 16.56 16.57
CA HIS A 178 21.16 16.50 17.98
C HIS A 178 19.77 15.86 18.11
N ARG A 179 19.72 14.59 18.49
CA ARG A 179 18.53 14.00 19.09
C ARG A 179 18.99 13.37 20.39
N GLU A 180 18.82 14.10 21.47
CA GLU A 180 19.01 13.60 22.84
C GLU A 180 18.02 12.45 23.07
N ALA A 181 18.48 11.22 22.80
CA ALA A 181 17.89 10.00 23.31
C ALA A 181 19.00 9.27 24.09
N PRO A 182 18.67 8.59 25.20
CA PRO A 182 19.68 8.05 26.11
C PRO A 182 20.45 6.95 25.38
N ALA A 183 21.68 7.28 24.95
CA ALA A 183 22.55 6.41 24.17
C ALA A 183 22.80 5.03 24.81
N LEU A 184 22.60 4.92 26.13
CA LEU A 184 22.81 3.69 26.89
C LEU A 184 21.75 2.60 26.60
N ASP A 185 20.49 2.96 26.35
CA ASP A 185 19.44 1.99 26.02
C ASP A 185 19.59 1.44 24.60
N LEU A 186 19.98 2.31 23.67
CA LEU A 186 20.22 1.97 22.26
C LEU A 186 21.41 1.03 22.08
N VAL A 187 22.49 1.21 22.85
CA VAL A 187 23.68 0.34 22.80
C VAL A 187 23.38 -1.04 23.39
N ALA A 188 22.60 -1.13 24.49
CA ALA A 188 22.16 -2.40 25.04
C ALA A 188 21.22 -3.15 24.07
N GLN A 189 20.29 -2.43 23.43
CA GLN A 189 19.33 -3.00 22.48
C GLN A 189 19.94 -3.42 21.15
N ALA A 190 20.92 -2.66 20.64
CA ALA A 190 21.65 -3.06 19.44
C ALA A 190 22.55 -4.28 19.68
N ARG A 191 23.02 -4.46 20.91
CA ARG A 191 23.72 -5.68 21.35
C ARG A 191 22.77 -6.87 21.47
N ASP A 192 21.50 -6.67 21.81
CA ASP A 192 20.47 -7.72 21.76
C ASP A 192 20.04 -8.08 20.33
N LEU A 193 20.05 -7.12 19.38
CA LEU A 193 19.95 -7.43 17.95
C LEU A 193 21.12 -8.31 17.46
N ALA A 194 22.29 -8.21 18.11
CA ALA A 194 23.42 -9.11 17.86
C ALA A 194 23.24 -10.52 18.46
N SER A 195 22.35 -10.68 19.45
CA SER A 195 22.08 -11.96 20.13
C SER A 195 20.85 -12.70 19.55
N PHE A 196 19.88 -11.98 18.97
CA PHE A 196 18.56 -12.52 18.58
C PHE A 196 18.47 -13.22 17.21
N GLY A 197 19.56 -13.41 16.48
CA GLY A 197 19.53 -14.25 15.29
C GLY A 197 20.61 -13.92 14.28
N GLY A 198 21.42 -14.92 13.96
CA GLY A 198 22.60 -14.83 13.07
C GLY A 198 22.34 -14.39 11.61
N SER A 199 21.15 -13.88 11.27
CA SER A 199 20.82 -13.34 9.95
C SER A 199 20.80 -11.80 9.92
N ALA A 200 20.36 -11.13 10.99
CA ALA A 200 20.38 -9.67 11.08
C ALA A 200 21.81 -9.15 11.36
N VAL A 201 22.57 -9.84 12.20
CA VAL A 201 23.98 -9.48 12.50
C VAL A 201 24.87 -9.59 11.27
N ARG A 202 24.72 -10.65 10.47
CA ARG A 202 25.47 -10.82 9.22
C ARG A 202 25.22 -9.69 8.21
N PHE A 203 24.07 -9.02 8.29
CA PHE A 203 23.79 -7.86 7.44
C PHE A 203 24.58 -6.62 7.87
N PHE A 204 24.86 -6.46 9.17
CA PHE A 204 25.58 -5.31 9.72
C PHE A 204 27.09 -5.54 9.88
N THR A 205 27.53 -6.78 10.02
CA THR A 205 28.94 -7.16 10.28
C THR A 205 29.62 -7.88 9.10
N GLY A 206 28.97 -7.97 7.95
CA GLY A 206 29.55 -8.47 6.69
C GLY A 206 30.30 -7.36 5.96
#